data_AF-A0A523D6E1-F1
#
_entry.id   AF-A0A523D6E1-F1
#
_cell.length_a   1.000
_cell.length_b   1.000
_cell.length_c   1.000
_cell.angle_alpha   90.00
_cell.angle_beta   90.00
_cell.angle_gamma   90.00
#
_symmetry.space_group_name_H-M   'P 1'
#
loop_
_entity.id
_entity.type
_entity.pdbx_description
1 polymer ?
#
loop_
_entity_poly.entity_id
_entity_poly.type
_entity_poly.pdbx_seq_one_letter_code
_entity_poly.pdbx_strand_id
1 'polypeptide(L)'
;MDWTGDDEEWMGRENEEYRSLTLQHHEFQEKLEQLATKRALTEDQKLEEVRIKKEKLFVKDRLAALRREHAASKRSTPEPA
;
A
#
# COMPACT_ATOMS: atom_id res chain seq x y z
N MET A 1 -9.80 1.46 -9.80
CA MET A 1 -9.92 1.00 -8.41
C MET A 1 -9.38 2.12 -7.54
N ASP A 2 -10.27 2.75 -6.78
CA ASP A 2 -9.91 3.62 -5.66
C ASP A 2 -9.47 2.70 -4.51
N TRP A 3 -8.25 2.83 -4.02
CA TRP A 3 -7.63 1.87 -3.10
C TRP A 3 -7.89 2.18 -1.63
N THR A 4 -8.48 3.33 -1.32
CA THR A 4 -8.81 3.82 0.01
C THR A 4 -10.22 3.40 0.39
N GLY A 5 -10.36 2.13 0.75
CA GLY A 5 -11.55 1.59 1.40
C GLY A 5 -11.31 1.45 2.90
N ASP A 6 -12.40 1.50 3.68
CA ASP A 6 -12.52 1.36 5.15
C ASP A 6 -11.63 0.26 5.79
N ASP A 7 -11.23 -0.75 5.00
CA ASP A 7 -10.27 -1.82 5.34
C ASP A 7 -8.90 -1.32 5.85
N GLU A 8 -8.42 -0.14 5.42
CA GLU A 8 -7.11 0.39 5.82
C GLU A 8 -7.07 0.85 7.29
N GLU A 9 -8.19 1.36 7.81
CA GLU A 9 -8.23 1.90 9.18
C GLU A 9 -8.12 0.82 10.25
N TRP A 10 -8.66 -0.38 9.99
CA TRP A 10 -8.61 -1.49 10.93
C TRP A 10 -7.22 -2.13 10.95
N MET A 11 -6.64 -2.35 9.78
CA MET A 11 -5.29 -2.93 9.62
C MET A 11 -4.18 -1.99 10.11
N GLY A 12 -4.30 -0.68 9.85
CA GLY A 12 -3.38 0.33 10.34
C GLY A 12 -3.40 0.50 11.86
N ARG A 13 -4.40 -0.03 12.57
CA ARG A 13 -4.39 -0.04 14.04
C ARG A 13 -3.71 -1.27 14.64
N GLU A 14 -3.81 -2.43 14.00
CA GLU A 14 -3.15 -3.65 14.49
C GLU A 14 -1.66 -3.73 14.11
N ASN A 15 -1.23 -3.11 13.01
CA ASN A 15 0.13 -3.31 12.49
C ASN A 15 0.85 -2.01 12.11
N GLU A 16 1.95 -1.69 12.80
CA GLU A 16 2.76 -0.49 12.56
C GLU A 16 3.38 -0.46 11.16
N GLU A 17 3.75 -1.63 10.61
CA GLU A 17 4.27 -1.74 9.25
C GLU A 17 3.19 -1.37 8.22
N TYR A 18 1.90 -1.64 8.51
CA TYR A 18 0.79 -1.21 7.65
C TYR A 18 0.68 0.32 7.61
N ARG A 19 0.84 1.02 8.75
CA ARG A 19 0.84 2.49 8.78
C ARG A 19 1.93 3.09 7.91
N SER A 20 3.15 2.56 8.01
CA SER A 20 4.27 3.03 7.19
C SER A 20 4.00 2.83 5.70
N LEU A 21 3.42 1.69 5.34
CA LEU A 21 3.05 1.35 3.97
C LEU A 21 1.92 2.26 3.42
N THR A 22 0.91 2.58 4.24
CA THR A 22 -0.16 3.53 3.88
C THR A 22 0.38 4.96 3.72
N LEU A 23 1.29 5.40 4.58
CA LEU A 23 1.98 6.70 4.43
C LEU A 23 2.75 6.77 3.11
N GLN A 24 3.54 5.74 2.79
CA GLN A 24 4.24 5.64 1.51
C GLN A 24 3.26 5.64 0.34
N HIS A 25 2.15 4.91 0.44
CA HIS A 25 1.10 4.90 -0.59
C HIS A 25 0.52 6.30 -0.85
N HIS A 26 0.26 7.07 0.21
CA HIS A 26 -0.22 8.45 0.11
C HIS A 26 0.82 9.37 -0.55
N GLU A 27 2.08 9.32 -0.11
CA GLU A 27 3.17 10.08 -0.74
C GLU A 27 3.32 9.75 -2.23
N PHE A 28 3.21 8.46 -2.58
CA PHE A 28 3.24 8.00 -3.96
C PHE A 28 2.04 8.48 -4.77
N GLN A 29 0.85 8.62 -4.15
CA GLN A 29 -0.31 9.22 -4.80
C GLN A 29 -0.11 10.70 -5.07
N GLU A 30 0.30 11.48 -4.08
CA GLU A 30 0.57 12.90 -4.26
C GLU A 30 1.62 13.15 -5.34
N LYS A 31 2.71 12.36 -5.35
CA LYS A 31 3.72 12.44 -6.41
C LYS A 31 3.10 12.14 -7.77
N LEU A 32 2.35 11.04 -7.91
CA LEU A 32 1.67 10.71 -9.18
C LEU A 32 0.70 11.79 -9.63
N GLU A 33 -0.06 12.42 -8.73
CA GLU A 33 -0.99 13.50 -9.06
C GLU A 33 -0.27 14.78 -9.50
N GLN A 34 0.85 15.12 -8.85
CA GLN A 34 1.70 16.23 -9.27
C GLN A 34 2.30 15.99 -10.66
N LEU A 35 2.65 14.74 -10.98
CA LEU A 35 3.11 14.33 -12.31
C LEU A 35 1.96 14.38 -13.32
N ALA A 36 0.81 13.81 -13.01
CA ALA A 36 -0.37 13.81 -13.88
C ALA A 36 -0.86 15.23 -14.20
N THR A 37 -0.71 16.18 -13.27
CA THR A 37 -1.02 17.60 -13.48
C THR A 37 -0.07 18.27 -14.46
N LYS A 38 1.19 17.83 -14.54
CA LYS A 38 2.17 18.35 -15.49
C LYS A 38 1.91 17.77 -16.88
N ARG A 39 1.22 18.56 -17.71
CA ARG A 39 0.89 18.26 -19.12
C ARG A 39 2.07 17.81 -20.00
N ALA A 40 3.30 18.12 -19.62
CA ALA A 40 4.53 17.69 -20.28
C ALA A 40 5.48 17.06 -19.25
N LEU A 41 5.42 15.73 -19.13
CA LEU A 41 6.35 14.95 -18.31
C LEU A 41 7.65 14.74 -19.07
N THR A 42 8.77 15.13 -18.48
CA THR A 42 10.11 14.77 -18.95
C THR A 42 10.39 13.29 -18.75
N GLU A 43 11.44 12.78 -19.40
CA GLU A 43 11.81 11.36 -19.33
C GLU A 43 12.05 10.87 -17.89
N ASP A 44 12.71 11.69 -17.07
CA ASP A 44 12.85 11.47 -15.62
C ASP A 44 11.50 11.33 -14.91
N GLN A 45 10.54 12.18 -15.24
CA GLN A 45 9.22 12.16 -14.60
C GLN A 45 8.42 10.90 -14.97
N LYS A 46 8.53 10.43 -16.23
CA LYS A 46 7.94 9.15 -16.65
C LYS A 46 8.59 7.96 -15.93
N LEU A 47 9.91 7.99 -15.76
CA LEU A 47 10.61 6.97 -14.99
C LEU A 47 10.17 6.97 -13.53
N GLU A 48 9.94 8.16 -12.96
CA GLU A 48 9.42 8.32 -11.61
C GLU A 48 7.99 7.77 -11.48
N GLU A 49 7.09 8.04 -12.42
CA GLU A 49 5.76 7.41 -12.45
C GLU A 49 5.83 5.87 -12.48
N VAL A 50 6.72 5.30 -13.30
CA VAL A 50 6.90 3.85 -13.42
C VAL A 50 7.49 3.27 -12.14
N ARG A 51 8.46 3.96 -11.51
CA ARG A 51 9.01 3.58 -10.21
C ARG A 51 7.93 3.60 -9.14
N ILE A 52 7.16 4.68 -9.07
CA ILE A 52 6.06 4.82 -8.11
C ILE A 52 5.03 3.69 -8.32
N LYS A 53 4.63 3.38 -9.55
CA LYS A 53 3.74 2.24 -9.83
C LYS A 53 4.30 0.90 -9.34
N LYS A 54 5.61 0.68 -9.49
CA LYS A 54 6.28 -0.52 -8.96
C LYS A 54 6.28 -0.53 -7.44
N GLU A 55 6.57 0.60 -6.79
CA GLU A 55 6.54 0.70 -5.33
C GLU A 55 5.12 0.50 -4.78
N LYS A 56 4.09 1.08 -5.40
CA LYS A 56 2.69 0.79 -5.04
C LYS A 56 2.36 -0.70 -5.16
N LEU A 57 2.87 -1.36 -6.20
CA LEU A 57 2.70 -2.81 -6.36
C LEU A 57 3.42 -3.58 -5.25
N PHE A 58 4.63 -3.18 -4.88
CA PHE A 58 5.39 -3.78 -3.79
C PHE A 58 4.70 -3.59 -2.44
N VAL A 59 4.20 -2.38 -2.16
CA VAL A 59 3.40 -2.09 -0.97
C VAL A 59 2.18 -3.01 -0.91
N LYS A 60 1.47 -3.20 -2.03
CA LYS A 60 0.34 -4.14 -2.10
C LYS A 60 0.75 -5.57 -1.77
N ASP A 61 1.86 -6.02 -2.34
CA ASP A 61 2.38 -7.37 -2.11
C ASP A 61 2.75 -7.58 -0.63
N ARG A 62 3.38 -6.57 -0.03
CA ARG A 62 3.71 -6.51 1.40
C ARG A 62 2.46 -6.59 2.28
N LEU A 63 1.42 -5.82 1.95
CA LEU A 63 0.14 -5.83 2.65
C LEU A 63 -0.58 -7.19 2.53
N ALA A 64 -0.51 -7.81 1.36
CA ALA A 64 -1.07 -9.14 1.15
C ALA A 64 -0.31 -10.23 1.93
N ALA A 65 1.01 -10.12 2.04
CA ALA A 65 1.84 -11.00 2.84
C ALA A 65 1.50 -10.89 4.33
N LEU A 66 1.43 -9.66 4.86
CA LEU A 66 0.99 -9.41 6.24
C LEU A 66 -0.41 -9.98 6.50
N ARG A 67 -1.36 -9.78 5.58
CA ARG A 67 -2.71 -10.38 5.68
C ARG A 67 -2.67 -11.90 5.75
N ARG A 68 -1.84 -12.54 4.92
CA ARG A 68 -1.68 -14.01 4.92
C ARG A 68 -1.04 -14.50 6.21
N GLU A 69 -0.04 -13.81 6.72
CA GLU A 69 0.62 -14.14 7.99
C GLU A 69 -0.34 -13.99 9.18
N HIS A 70 -1.12 -12.91 9.22
CA HIS A 70 -2.15 -12.70 10.25
C HIS A 70 -3.27 -13.74 10.18
N ALA A 71 -3.72 -14.10 8.98
CA ALA A 71 -4.72 -15.15 8.79
C ALA A 71 -4.19 -16.55 9.16
N ALA A 72 -2.91 -16.82 8.89
CA ALA A 72 -2.25 -18.07 9.28
C ALA A 72 -2.04 -18.14 10.80
N SER A 73 -1.63 -17.02 11.42
CA SER A 73 -1.43 -16.91 12.87
C SER A 73 -2.75 -17.03 13.64
N LYS A 74 -3.83 -16.36 13.19
CA LYS A 74 -5.18 -16.52 13.77
C LYS A 74 -5.78 -17.91 13.60
N ARG A 75 -5.31 -18.71 12.64
CA ARG A 75 -5.75 -20.11 12.48
C ARG A 75 -5.10 -21.06 13.51
N SER A 76 -4.12 -20.60 14.29
CA SER A 76 -3.44 -21.40 15.32
C SER A 76 -3.96 -21.15 16.75
N THR A 77 -5.10 -20.49 16.94
CA THR A 77 -5.80 -20.50 18.23
C THR A 77 -6.80 -21.67 18.22
N PRO A 78 -6.50 -22.80 18.91
CA PRO A 78 -7.46 -23.88 19.07
C PRO A 78 -8.65 -23.38 19.90
N GLU A 79 -9.84 -23.62 19.37
CA GLU A 79 -11.15 -23.48 20.01
C GLU A 79 -11.17 -24.22 21.36
N PRO A 80 -11.45 -23.55 22.51
CA PRO A 80 -11.78 -24.26 23.74
C PRO A 80 -13.24 -24.75 23.67
N ALA A 81 -13.38 -26.06 23.93
CA ALA A 81 -14.59 -26.88 23.92
C ALA A 81 -15.74 -26.39 24.83
#